data_AF-A0A3D2LBP3-F1
#
_entry.id   AF-A0A3D2LBP3-F1
#
_cell.length_a   1.000
_cell.length_b   1.000
_cell.length_c   1.000
_cell.angle_alpha   90.00
_cell.angle_beta   90.00
_cell.angle_gamma   90.00
#
_symmetry.space_group_name_H-M   'P 1'
#
loop_
_entity.id
_entity.type
_entity.pdbx_description
1 polymer ?
#
loop_
_entity_poly.entity_id
_entity_poly.type
_entity_poly.pdbx_seq_one_letter_code
_entity_poly.pdbx_strand_id
1 'polypeptide(L)' 'EASDLLKSGATICITNIHMADPFLARWAQAIRARLSFTGTVGVNCYASPDGAGLPMHYDRRVATTLQIAG' A
#
# COMPACT_ATOMS: atom_id res chain seq x y z
N GLU A 1 20.28 4.69 -0.40
CA GLU A 1 19.10 4.37 -1.24
C GLU A 1 17.97 3.75 -0.41
N ALA A 2 16.79 3.43 -0.97
CA ALA A 2 15.67 2.85 -0.22
C ALA A 2 16.04 1.54 0.52
N SER A 3 16.98 0.76 -0.03
CA SER A 3 17.54 -0.41 0.62
C SER A 3 18.26 -0.08 1.94
N ASP A 4 18.99 1.03 2.01
CA ASP A 4 19.74 1.40 3.22
C ASP A 4 18.81 1.88 4.32
N LEU A 5 17.71 2.55 3.95
CA LEU A 5 16.66 2.94 4.89
C LEU A 5 15.96 1.72 5.50
N LEU A 6 15.65 0.70 4.68
CA LEU A 6 15.14 -0.58 5.20
C LEU A 6 16.16 -1.21 6.16
N LYS A 7 17.44 -1.28 5.79
CA LYS A 7 18.49 -1.84 6.68
C LYS A 7 18.64 -1.06 8.00
N SER A 8 18.32 0.23 8.02
CA SER A 8 18.35 1.05 9.23
C SER A 8 17.06 0.98 10.07
N GLY A 9 16.13 0.06 9.77
CA GLY A 9 14.90 -0.12 10.53
C GLY A 9 13.71 0.72 10.06
N ALA A 10 13.82 1.42 8.92
CA ALA A 10 12.69 2.21 8.41
C ALA A 10 11.65 1.32 7.73
N THR A 11 10.37 1.68 7.89
CA THR A 11 9.29 1.18 7.02
C THR A 11 9.21 2.05 5.77
N ILE A 12 9.28 1.43 4.59
CA ILE A 12 9.06 2.10 3.32
C ILE A 12 7.59 2.03 2.97
N CYS A 13 6.97 3.19 2.74
CA CYS A 13 5.63 3.30 2.18
C CYS A 13 5.73 3.88 0.76
N ILE A 14 5.31 3.09 -0.23
CA ILE A 14 5.12 3.56 -1.60
C ILE A 14 3.64 3.91 -1.75
N THR A 15 3.34 5.20 -1.67
CA THR A 15 1.97 5.70 -1.83
C THR A 15 1.55 5.69 -3.28
N ASN A 16 0.31 5.28 -3.55
CA ASN A 16 -0.28 5.30 -4.88
C ASN A 16 0.53 4.55 -5.96
N ILE A 17 1.12 3.39 -5.62
CA ILE A 17 1.95 2.61 -6.55
C ILE A 17 1.22 2.23 -7.86
N HIS A 18 -0.11 2.12 -7.81
CA HIS A 18 -0.98 1.95 -8.98
C HIS A 18 -0.88 3.05 -10.03
N MET A 19 -0.33 4.23 -9.70
CA MET A 19 -0.06 5.28 -10.69
C MET A 19 1.16 4.98 -11.56
N ALA A 20 2.09 4.15 -11.05
CA ALA A 20 3.31 3.77 -11.75
C ALA A 20 3.22 2.38 -12.41
N ASP A 21 2.33 1.51 -11.93
CA ASP A 21 2.15 0.16 -12.47
C ASP A 21 0.78 -0.01 -13.16
N PRO A 22 0.74 -0.26 -14.49
CA PRO A 22 -0.50 -0.38 -15.24
C PRO A 22 -1.38 -1.57 -14.83
N PHE A 23 -0.81 -2.64 -14.27
CA PHE A 23 -1.58 -3.78 -13.80
C PHE A 23 -2.34 -3.42 -12.53
N LEU A 24 -1.67 -2.80 -11.57
CA LEU A 24 -2.27 -2.29 -10.34
C LEU A 24 -3.29 -1.19 -10.63
N ALA A 25 -3.06 -0.35 -11.64
CA ALA A 25 -4.04 0.62 -12.11
C ALA A 25 -5.36 -0.06 -12.52
N ARG A 26 -5.28 -1.09 -13.39
CA ARG A 26 -6.47 -1.86 -13.82
C ARG A 26 -7.13 -2.58 -12.66
N TRP A 27 -6.34 -3.14 -11.75
CA TRP A 27 -6.85 -3.84 -10.58
C TRP A 27 -7.65 -2.91 -9.65
N ALA A 28 -7.13 -1.72 -9.35
CA ALA A 28 -7.85 -0.71 -8.56
C ALA A 28 -9.18 -0.28 -9.21
N GLN A 29 -9.19 -0.11 -10.54
CA GLN A 29 -10.43 0.20 -11.28
C GLN A 29 -11.46 -0.93 -11.20
N ALA A 30 -11.01 -2.19 -11.31
CA ALA A 30 -11.89 -3.35 -11.22
C ALA A 30 -12.51 -3.48 -9.82
N ILE A 31 -11.72 -3.27 -8.76
CA ILE A 31 -12.23 -3.27 -7.37
C ILE A 31 -13.26 -2.15 -7.17
N ARG A 32 -12.95 -0.92 -7.62
CA ARG A 32 -13.89 0.21 -7.53
C ARG A 32 -15.24 -0.14 -8.16
N ALA A 33 -15.21 -0.71 -9.37
CA ALA A 33 -16.42 -1.12 -10.07
C ALA A 33 -17.18 -2.23 -9.32
N ARG A 34 -16.46 -3.24 -8.80
CA ARG A 34 -17.08 -4.37 -8.10
C ARG A 34 -17.76 -3.98 -6.79
N LEU A 35 -17.24 -2.96 -6.13
CA LEU A 35 -17.81 -2.39 -4.90
C LEU A 35 -18.90 -1.35 -5.18
N SER A 36 -19.18 -1.02 -6.44
CA SER A 36 -20.06 0.09 -6.83
C SER A 36 -19.68 1.41 -6.13
N PHE A 37 -18.38 1.62 -5.90
CA PHE A 37 -17.88 2.76 -5.15
C PHE A 37 -17.64 3.94 -6.08
N THR A 38 -18.20 5.11 -5.75
CA THR A 38 -18.05 6.34 -6.55
C THR A 38 -16.77 7.12 -6.23
N GLY A 39 -16.09 6.78 -5.12
CA GLY A 39 -14.81 7.40 -4.75
C GLY A 39 -13.61 6.71 -5.39
N THR A 40 -12.41 7.08 -4.92
CA THR A 40 -11.15 6.55 -5.44
C THR A 40 -10.74 5.28 -4.70
N VAL A 41 -10.38 4.24 -5.45
CA VAL A 41 -9.63 3.08 -4.95
C VAL A 41 -8.18 3.26 -5.37
N GLY A 42 -7.26 3.11 -4.42
CA GLY A 42 -5.82 3.19 -4.66
C GLY A 42 -5.09 2.04 -3.98
N VAL A 43 -3.85 1.83 -4.40
CA VAL A 43 -2.93 0.82 -3.84
C VAL A 43 -1.72 1.53 -3.27
N ASN A 44 -1.39 1.20 -2.02
CA ASN A 44 -0.11 1.51 -1.38
C ASN A 44 0.66 0.20 -1.16
N CYS A 45 1.99 0.27 -1.15
CA CYS A 45 2.85 -0.85 -0.78
C CYS A 45 3.65 -0.49 0.47
N TYR A 46 3.75 -1.42 1.40
CA TYR A 46 4.50 -1.26 2.64
C TYR A 46 5.54 -2.36 2.74
N ALA A 47 6.78 -1.99 3.05
CA ALA A 47 7.87 -2.91 3.32
C ALA A 47 8.54 -2.50 4.63
N SER A 48 8.64 -3.43 5.57
CA SER A 48 9.21 -3.20 6.90
C SER A 48 10.20 -4.32 7.24
N PRO A 49 11.32 -4.00 7.90
CA PRO A 49 12.14 -4.99 8.60
C PRO A 49 11.39 -5.66 9.76
N ASP A 50 11.92 -6.78 10.24
CA ASP A 50 11.40 -7.47 11.42
C ASP A 50 11.34 -6.53 12.63
N GLY A 51 10.20 -6.53 13.32
CA GLY A 51 9.97 -5.68 14.50
C GLY A 51 9.80 -4.18 14.21
N ALA A 52 9.91 -3.74 12.96
CA ALA A 52 9.62 -2.36 12.55
C ALA A 52 8.16 -2.19 12.11
N GLY A 53 7.74 -0.93 11.92
CA GLY A 53 6.39 -0.63 11.48
C GLY A 53 6.01 0.83 11.63
N LEU A 54 4.71 1.09 11.56
CA LEU A 54 4.12 2.40 11.82
C LEU A 54 3.58 2.47 13.25
N PRO A 55 3.60 3.64 13.89
CA PRO A 55 2.97 3.83 15.20
C PRO A 55 1.46 3.58 15.11
N MET A 56 0.84 3.31 16.26
CA MET A 56 -0.61 3.10 16.35
C MET A 56 -1.39 4.30 15.80
N HIS A 57 -2.29 4.06 14.83
CA HIS A 57 -3.15 5.08 14.24
C HIS A 57 -4.40 4.46 13.60
N TYR A 58 -5.31 5.31 13.11
CA TYR A 58 -6.44 4.92 12.27
C TYR A 58 -6.52 5.84 11.05
N ASP A 59 -7.01 5.30 9.94
CA ASP A 59 -7.21 6.05 8.70
C ASP A 59 -8.65 6.53 8.56
N ARG A 60 -8.83 7.64 7.82
CA ARG A 60 -10.16 8.11 7.36
C ARG A 60 -10.69 7.30 6.17
N ARG A 61 -10.01 6.20 5.80
CA ARG A 61 -10.31 5.36 4.63
C ARG A 61 -10.49 3.92 5.09
N VAL A 62 -11.26 3.15 4.33
CA VAL A 62 -11.28 1.69 4.49
C VAL A 62 -10.03 1.13 3.82
N ALA A 63 -9.27 0.31 4.55
CA ALA A 63 -8.10 -0.38 4.04
C ALA A 63 -8.35 -1.89 4.03
N THR A 64 -7.99 -2.55 2.93
CA THR A 64 -7.89 -4.00 2.82
C THR A 64 -6.42 -4.34 2.61
N THR A 65 -5.87 -5.23 3.43
CA THR A 65 -4.46 -5.62 3.36
C THR A 65 -4.31 -6.95 2.62
N LEU A 66 -3.27 -7.06 1.81
CA LEU A 66 -2.83 -8.31 1.18
C LEU A 66 -1.37 -8.54 1.54
N GLN A 67 -1.10 -9.60 2.30
CA GLN A 67 0.25 -9.99 2.66
C GLN A 67 0.92 -10.68 1.46
N ILE A 68 2.10 -10.21 1.06
CA ILE A 68 2.85 -10.77 -0.07
C ILE A 68 4.04 -11.62 0.40
N ALA A 69 4.74 -11.18 1.44
CA ALA A 69 5.91 -11.86 2.00
C ALA A 69 6.09 -11.51 3.49
N GLY A 70 6.63 -12.45 4.26
CA GLY A 70 6.67 -12.39 5.73
C GLY A 70 5.43 -13.01 6.35
#